data_AF-A0A5C8B7X4-F1
#
_entry.id   AF-A0A5C8B7X4-F1
#
_cell.length_a   1.000
_cell.length_b   1.000
_cell.length_c   1.000
_cell.angle_alpha   90.00
_cell.angle_beta   90.00
_cell.angle_gamma   90.00
#
_symmetry.space_group_name_H-M   'P 1'
#
loop_
_entity.id
_entity.type
_entity.pdbx_description
1 polymer ?
#
loop_
_entity_poly.entity_id
_entity_poly.type
_entity_poly.pdbx_seq_one_letter_code
_entity_poly.pdbx_strand_id
1 'polypeptide(L)'
;IYTVPASGGQPRRVTFQGSYNISPAISPDGRYMAYISQVDAGYRLHLMELATGKVTPLTDTRDDESPSFAPNSKLIIYATRAQGRDVLMTTSLDGRIKARLATTQADVREPVWGPHVQPPRR
;
A
#
# COMPACT_ATOMS: atom_id res chain seq x y z
N ILE A 1 -13.58 2.56 -0.30
CA ILE A 1 -13.03 1.62 -1.30
C ILE A 1 -14.05 0.51 -1.56
N TYR A 2 -14.23 0.15 -2.83
CA TYR A 2 -15.18 -0.87 -3.30
C TYR A 2 -14.45 -1.91 -4.16
N THR A 3 -14.95 -3.14 -4.17
CA THR A 3 -14.54 -4.21 -5.10
C THR A 3 -15.69 -4.56 -6.02
N VAL A 4 -15.39 -4.84 -7.28
CA VAL A 4 -16.35 -5.34 -8.27
C VAL A 4 -15.77 -6.61 -8.92
N PRO A 5 -16.59 -7.64 -9.21
CA PRO A 5 -16.11 -8.78 -10.00
C PRO A 5 -15.59 -8.31 -11.36
N ALA A 6 -14.50 -8.92 -11.84
CA ALA A 6 -13.91 -8.58 -13.14
C ALA A 6 -14.86 -8.84 -14.32
N SER A 7 -15.78 -9.79 -14.17
CA SER A 7 -16.87 -10.07 -15.12
C SER A 7 -17.97 -9.00 -15.13
N GLY A 8 -17.86 -7.96 -14.30
CA GLY A 8 -18.95 -7.05 -13.99
C GLY A 8 -19.86 -7.59 -12.89
N GLY A 9 -20.65 -6.69 -12.28
CA GLY A 9 -21.57 -7.02 -11.20
C GLY A 9 -21.77 -5.87 -10.22
N GLN A 10 -22.45 -6.16 -9.12
CA GLN A 10 -22.73 -5.16 -8.08
C GLN A 10 -21.45 -4.81 -7.29
N PRO A 11 -21.11 -3.51 -7.14
CA PRO A 11 -20.00 -3.09 -6.29
C PRO A 11 -20.25 -3.45 -4.83
N ARG A 12 -19.23 -3.98 -4.15
CA ARG A 12 -19.26 -4.25 -2.71
C ARG A 12 -18.28 -3.34 -1.99
N ARG A 13 -18.76 -2.60 -0.97
CA ARG A 13 -17.88 -1.81 -0.10
C ARG A 13 -17.00 -2.75 0.71
N VAL A 14 -15.71 -2.43 0.84
CA VAL A 14 -14.75 -3.24 1.61
C VAL A 14 -14.12 -2.51 2.79
N THR A 15 -14.10 -1.17 2.78
CA THR A 15 -13.55 -0.37 3.89
C THR A 15 -14.66 0.28 4.70
N PHE A 16 -14.73 -0.03 5.99
CA PHE A 16 -15.78 0.46 6.89
C PHE A 16 -15.25 1.31 8.06
N GLN A 17 -13.93 1.34 8.24
CA GLN A 17 -13.25 2.15 9.26
C GLN A 17 -12.74 3.47 8.65
N GLY A 18 -12.73 4.52 9.46
CA GLY A 18 -12.32 5.87 9.05
C GLY A 18 -13.33 6.56 8.13
N SER A 19 -13.15 7.88 7.94
CA SER A 19 -14.02 8.72 7.10
C SER A 19 -13.54 8.80 5.64
N TYR A 20 -12.27 8.54 5.39
CA TYR A 20 -11.66 8.72 4.07
C TYR A 20 -10.65 7.61 3.79
N ASN A 21 -10.83 6.88 2.68
CA ASN A 21 -10.06 5.70 2.32
C ASN A 21 -9.78 5.67 0.82
N ILE A 22 -8.51 5.76 0.42
CA ILE A 22 -8.08 5.95 -0.98
C ILE A 22 -6.86 5.09 -1.32
N SER A 23 -6.46 5.13 -2.60
CA SER A 23 -5.26 4.50 -3.15
C SER A 23 -5.09 3.02 -2.78
N PRO A 24 -6.09 2.15 -3.06
CA PRO A 24 -5.96 0.73 -2.80
C PRO A 24 -4.90 0.08 -3.69
N ALA A 25 -4.09 -0.80 -3.10
CA ALA A 25 -3.23 -1.74 -3.79
C ALA A 25 -3.50 -3.15 -3.27
N ILE A 26 -3.63 -4.13 -4.16
CA ILE A 26 -3.84 -5.54 -3.81
C ILE A 26 -2.49 -6.27 -3.87
N SER A 27 -2.23 -7.14 -2.90
CA SER A 27 -1.01 -7.96 -2.93
C SER A 27 -1.05 -8.93 -4.11
N PRO A 28 0.11 -9.27 -4.72
CA PRO A 28 0.17 -10.23 -5.81
C PRO A 28 -0.46 -11.60 -5.50
N ASP A 29 -0.42 -12.03 -4.23
CA ASP A 29 -1.07 -13.25 -3.75
C ASP A 29 -2.58 -13.11 -3.47
N GLY A 30 -3.16 -11.92 -3.65
CA GLY A 30 -4.58 -11.64 -3.48
C GLY A 30 -5.10 -11.70 -2.03
N ARG A 31 -4.21 -11.82 -1.02
CA ARG A 31 -4.61 -11.96 0.38
C ARG A 31 -4.80 -10.64 1.11
N TYR A 32 -4.14 -9.58 0.66
CA TYR A 32 -4.10 -8.31 1.34
C TYR A 32 -4.45 -7.13 0.44
N MET A 33 -4.98 -6.09 1.06
CA MET A 33 -5.14 -4.77 0.46
C MET A 33 -4.44 -3.73 1.32
N ALA A 34 -3.45 -3.06 0.76
CA ALA A 34 -2.89 -1.84 1.33
C ALA A 34 -3.73 -0.65 0.85
N TYR A 35 -3.95 0.32 1.72
CA TYR A 35 -4.68 1.54 1.37
C TYR A 35 -4.32 2.67 2.33
N ILE A 36 -4.63 3.90 1.92
CA ILE A 36 -4.45 5.08 2.75
C ILE A 36 -5.76 5.41 3.43
N SER A 37 -5.72 5.57 4.75
CA SER A 37 -6.87 5.99 5.56
C SER A 37 -6.56 7.29 6.29
N GLN A 38 -7.56 8.17 6.39
CA GLN A 38 -7.45 9.37 7.21
C GLN A 38 -7.82 9.04 8.68
N VAL A 39 -6.87 9.26 9.59
CA VAL A 39 -7.00 9.08 11.04
C VAL A 39 -6.40 10.31 11.74
N ASP A 40 -7.16 10.96 12.62
CA ASP A 40 -6.72 12.17 13.34
C ASP A 40 -6.12 13.26 12.43
N ALA A 41 -6.79 13.52 11.29
CA ALA A 41 -6.37 14.43 10.23
C ALA A 41 -5.03 14.09 9.55
N GLY A 42 -4.46 12.89 9.77
CA GLY A 42 -3.30 12.37 9.05
C GLY A 42 -3.69 11.25 8.09
N TYR A 43 -3.00 11.17 6.96
CA TYR A 43 -3.11 10.08 5.99
C TYR A 43 -2.07 9.01 6.32
N ARG A 44 -2.55 7.80 6.61
CA ARG A 44 -1.73 6.69 7.11
C ARG A 44 -1.97 5.43 6.30
N LEU A 45 -0.89 4.68 6.07
CA LEU A 45 -0.92 3.37 5.46
C LEU A 45 -1.54 2.33 6.39
N HIS A 46 -2.57 1.65 5.87
CA HIS A 46 -3.25 0.54 6.53
C HIS A 46 -3.19 -0.71 5.66
N LEU A 47 -3.21 -1.87 6.31
CA LEU A 47 -3.28 -3.18 5.69
C LEU A 47 -4.56 -3.89 6.09
N MET A 48 -5.34 -4.33 5.12
CA MET A 48 -6.51 -5.18 5.31
C MET A 48 -6.22 -6.60 4.84
N GLU A 49 -6.49 -7.58 5.69
CA GLU A 49 -6.60 -8.98 5.28
C GLU A 49 -7.97 -9.19 4.62
N LEU A 50 -7.99 -9.60 3.34
CA LEU A 50 -9.22 -9.61 2.54
C LEU A 50 -10.19 -10.72 2.96
N ALA A 51 -9.69 -11.84 3.50
CA ALA A 51 -10.50 -12.96 3.94
C ALA A 51 -11.31 -12.64 5.21
N THR A 52 -10.71 -11.91 6.15
CA THR A 52 -11.29 -11.63 7.47
C THR A 52 -11.82 -10.20 7.60
N GLY A 53 -11.36 -9.29 6.74
CA GLY A 53 -11.60 -7.85 6.88
C GLY A 53 -10.77 -7.20 8.00
N LYS A 54 -9.85 -7.93 8.64
CA LYS A 54 -9.01 -7.40 9.72
C LYS A 54 -8.10 -6.30 9.18
N VAL A 55 -8.13 -5.14 9.83
CA VAL A 55 -7.30 -3.97 9.49
C VAL A 55 -6.17 -3.80 10.51
N THR A 56 -4.97 -3.52 10.02
CA THR A 56 -3.79 -3.20 10.82
C THR A 56 -3.17 -1.89 10.32
N PRO A 57 -3.01 -0.86 11.16
CA PRO A 57 -2.25 0.33 10.79
C PRO A 57 -0.76 -0.05 10.69
N LEU A 58 -0.09 0.35 9.61
CA LEU A 58 1.34 0.07 9.40
C LEU A 58 2.23 1.28 9.75
N THR A 59 1.66 2.47 9.75
CA THR A 59 2.42 3.72 9.90
C THR A 59 1.80 4.68 10.91
N ASP A 60 2.68 5.51 11.45
CA ASP A 60 2.45 6.58 12.42
C ASP A 60 2.78 7.97 11.84
N THR A 61 3.19 8.02 10.57
CA THR A 61 3.36 9.23 9.74
C THR A 61 2.00 9.90 9.45
N ARG A 62 2.03 11.01 8.70
CA ARG A 62 0.84 11.86 8.48
C ARG A 62 0.49 12.15 7.03
N ASP A 63 1.42 11.92 6.10
CA ASP A 63 1.29 12.29 4.70
C ASP A 63 1.56 11.08 3.79
N ASP A 64 1.08 9.89 4.17
CA ASP A 64 1.33 8.68 3.38
C ASP A 64 0.47 8.63 2.12
N GLU A 65 1.09 8.21 1.02
CA GLU A 65 0.42 8.09 -0.27
C GLU A 65 0.97 6.93 -1.11
N SER A 66 0.19 6.58 -2.14
CA SER A 66 0.58 5.67 -3.24
C SER A 66 1.26 4.37 -2.82
N PRO A 67 0.61 3.53 -1.98
CA PRO A 67 1.20 2.26 -1.57
C PRO A 67 1.24 1.26 -2.74
N SER A 68 2.29 0.42 -2.76
CA SER A 68 2.46 -0.64 -3.75
C SER A 68 3.14 -1.86 -3.14
N PHE A 69 2.65 -3.06 -3.45
CA PHE A 69 3.24 -4.31 -2.95
C PHE A 69 4.46 -4.72 -3.76
N ALA A 70 5.46 -5.25 -3.08
CA ALA A 70 6.53 -5.99 -3.74
C ALA A 70 5.99 -7.30 -4.36
N PRO A 71 6.62 -7.82 -5.43
CA PRO A 71 6.16 -9.05 -6.12
C PRO A 71 6.09 -10.27 -5.20
N ASN A 72 6.89 -10.29 -4.14
CA ASN A 72 6.91 -11.36 -3.14
C ASN A 72 5.76 -11.28 -2.12
N SER A 73 4.87 -10.29 -2.22
CA SER A 73 3.75 -10.02 -1.29
C SER A 73 4.16 -9.84 0.18
N LYS A 74 5.42 -9.48 0.48
CA LYS A 74 5.93 -9.38 1.87
C LYS A 74 6.30 -7.94 2.28
N LEU A 75 6.47 -7.06 1.31
CA LEU A 75 6.85 -5.67 1.52
C LEU A 75 5.89 -4.75 0.80
N ILE A 76 5.73 -3.55 1.34
CA ILE A 76 5.01 -2.44 0.72
C ILE A 76 5.98 -1.29 0.58
N ILE A 77 6.02 -0.65 -0.58
CA ILE A 77 6.62 0.66 -0.77
C ILE A 77 5.53 1.73 -0.75
N TYR A 78 5.81 2.89 -0.17
CA TYR A 78 4.89 4.03 -0.11
C TYR A 78 5.69 5.33 -0.09
N ALA A 79 5.05 6.43 -0.48
CA ALA A 79 5.61 7.78 -0.34
C ALA A 79 5.07 8.42 0.95
N THR A 80 5.89 9.24 1.59
CA THR A 80 5.49 10.04 2.76
C THR A 80 6.32 11.32 2.83
N ARG A 81 6.01 12.21 3.78
CA ARG A 81 6.80 13.42 4.04
C ARG A 81 7.67 13.28 5.27
N ALA A 82 8.97 13.52 5.10
CA ALA A 82 9.93 13.60 6.21
C ALA A 82 10.76 14.88 6.07
N GLN A 83 10.82 15.68 7.15
CA GLN A 83 11.57 16.96 7.18
C GLN A 83 11.24 17.90 6.00
N GLY A 84 9.96 17.97 5.63
CA GLY A 84 9.47 18.84 4.54
C GLY A 84 9.76 18.34 3.13
N ARG A 85 10.28 17.11 2.96
CA ARG A 85 10.54 16.50 1.65
C ARG A 85 9.75 15.22 1.47
N ASP A 86 9.34 14.97 0.24
CA ASP A 86 8.73 13.70 -0.16
C ASP A 86 9.84 12.63 -0.17
N VAL A 87 9.58 11.48 0.47
CA VAL A 87 10.52 10.36 0.60
C VAL A 87 9.81 9.04 0.35
N LEU A 88 10.53 8.09 -0.25
CA LEU A 88 10.06 6.73 -0.38
C LEU A 88 10.48 5.89 0.81
N MET A 89 9.53 5.11 1.31
CA MET A 89 9.71 4.21 2.44
C MET A 89 9.24 2.81 2.05
N THR A 90 9.90 1.79 2.58
CA THR A 90 9.41 0.41 2.54
C THR A 90 8.99 -0.02 3.94
N THR A 91 8.00 -0.91 4.02
CA THR A 91 7.56 -1.53 5.27
C THR A 91 7.27 -3.02 5.09
N SER A 92 7.49 -3.82 6.13
CA SER A 92 6.92 -5.16 6.25
C SER A 92 5.41 -5.09 6.51
N LEU A 93 4.70 -6.20 6.24
CA LEU A 93 3.24 -6.30 6.44
C LEU A 93 2.79 -6.22 7.90
N ASP A 94 3.71 -6.43 8.85
CA ASP A 94 3.45 -6.26 10.28
C ASP A 94 3.89 -4.88 10.82
N GLY A 95 4.38 -4.01 9.95
CA GLY A 95 4.83 -2.65 10.29
C GLY A 95 6.13 -2.61 11.11
N ARG A 96 6.76 -3.75 11.41
CA ARG A 96 7.94 -3.82 12.30
C ARG A 96 9.23 -3.38 11.63
N ILE A 97 9.36 -3.63 10.34
CA ILE A 97 10.54 -3.26 9.57
C ILE A 97 10.15 -2.11 8.67
N LYS A 98 10.82 -0.97 8.83
CA LYS A 98 10.67 0.22 7.96
C LYS A 98 12.04 0.68 7.51
N ALA A 99 12.20 0.97 6.22
CA ALA A 99 13.45 1.50 5.69
C ALA A 99 13.18 2.62 4.70
N ARG A 100 13.99 3.66 4.74
CA ARG A 100 13.99 4.70 3.72
C ARG A 100 14.66 4.16 2.46
N LEU A 101 13.99 4.26 1.33
CA LEU A 101 14.60 4.00 0.04
C LEU A 101 15.36 5.27 -0.37
N ALA A 102 16.69 5.24 -0.29
CA ALA A 102 17.53 6.34 -0.75
C ALA A 102 17.47 6.43 -2.28
N THR A 103 16.74 7.41 -2.81
CA THR A 103 16.80 7.77 -4.23
C THR A 103 17.81 8.91 -4.39
N THR A 104 18.61 8.88 -5.46
CA THR A 104 19.50 9.97 -5.84
C THR A 104 18.67 11.10 -6.45
N GLN A 105 18.49 12.21 -5.72
CA GLN A 105 18.15 13.56 -6.21
C GLN A 105 17.09 13.70 -7.34
N ALA A 106 15.99 12.96 -7.29
CA ALA A 106 14.80 13.31 -8.08
C ALA A 106 13.56 13.01 -7.25
N ASP A 107 12.55 13.89 -7.33
CA ASP A 107 11.22 13.67 -6.75
C ASP A 107 10.67 12.35 -7.32
N VAL A 108 10.58 11.32 -6.48
CA VAL A 108 10.03 10.03 -6.89
C VAL A 108 8.62 9.91 -6.34
N ARG A 109 7.64 10.04 -7.23
CA ARG A 109 6.23 9.74 -6.98
C ARG A 109 5.85 8.44 -7.69
N GLU A 110 4.82 7.77 -7.17
CA GLU A 110 4.20 6.59 -7.80
C GLU A 110 5.15 5.39 -8.02
N PRO A 111 5.77 4.84 -6.96
CA PRO A 111 6.59 3.66 -7.12
C PRO A 111 5.75 2.44 -7.54
N VAL A 112 6.12 1.81 -8.66
CA VAL A 112 5.58 0.52 -9.09
C VAL A 112 6.71 -0.51 -9.19
N TRP A 113 6.46 -1.73 -8.72
CA TRP A 113 7.37 -2.84 -8.95
C TRP A 113 7.21 -3.36 -10.38
N GLY A 114 8.32 -3.55 -11.10
CA GLY A 114 8.31 -4.18 -12.42
C GLY A 114 7.89 -5.66 -12.36
N PRO A 115 7.31 -6.21 -13.45
CA PRO A 115 6.90 -7.61 -13.50
C PRO A 115 8.10 -8.55 -13.38
N HIS A 116 7.86 -9.74 -12.81
CA HIS A 116 8.89 -10.78 -12.73
C HIS A 116 9.18 -11.33 -14.13
N VAL A 117 10.41 -11.19 -14.63
CA VAL A 117 10.87 -11.93 -15.81
C VAL A 117 11.27 -13.32 -15.33
N GLN A 118 10.54 -14.35 -15.75
CA GLN A 118 10.96 -15.73 -15.54
C GLN A 118 11.93 -16.09 -16.68
N PRO A 119 13.19 -16.50 -16.42
CA PRO A 119 14.05 -16.96 -17.51
C PRO A 119 13.45 -18.22 -18.15
N PRO A 120 13.60 -18.41 -19.48
CA PRO A 120 13.04 -19.55 -20.17
C PRO A 120 13.60 -20.85 -19.57
N ARG A 121 12.72 -21.81 -19.31
CA ARG A 121 13.13 -23.18 -18.96
C ARG A 121 13.83 -23.77 -20.18
N ARG A 122 15.06 -24.23 -19.99
CA ARG A 122 15.80 -25.04 -20.97
C ARG A 122 15.15 -26.42 -21.12
#